data_AF-A0A1B6GIN2-F1
#
_entry.id   AF-A0A1B6GIN2-F1
#
_cell.length_a   1.000
_cell.length_b   1.000
_cell.length_c   1.000
_cell.angle_alpha   90.00
_cell.angle_beta   90.00
_cell.angle_gamma   90.00
#
_symmetry.space_group_name_H-M   'P 1'
#
loop_
_entity.id
_entity.type
_entity.pdbx_description
1 polymer ?
#
loop_
_entity_poly.entity_id
_entity_poly.type
_entity_poly.pdbx_seq_one_letter_code
_entity_poly.pdbx_strand_id
1 'polypeptide(L)'
;LLFLKERGFPCCSHLHSGNVILQNGVARLSGLENTLFGFTSRIHPVIWSIARAEPTAVDVICFGHVLFEMCAGYELTTPQPSASNLVDIESYPQVVEVLEFIFQNPKCRYPSIEELLVCDFFRNIDLREMRATSLPQVYHARLTASTLALLNDVKKHQKSRRGRRSHSASVSDPPSPSPRRDREPRQCGDTFDVWLA
;
A
#
# COMPACT_ATOMS: atom_id res chain seq x y z
N LEU A 1 -0.31 -0.06 -14.20
CA LEU A 1 -0.87 0.86 -13.17
C LEU A 1 -1.31 2.20 -13.76
N LEU A 2 -0.47 2.89 -14.54
CA LEU A 2 -0.84 4.16 -15.20
C LEU A 2 -2.16 4.06 -15.99
N PHE A 3 -2.32 3.03 -16.82
CA PHE A 3 -3.57 2.77 -17.54
C PHE A 3 -4.81 2.70 -16.63
N LEU A 4 -4.72 2.03 -15.46
CA LEU A 4 -5.85 1.92 -14.53
C LEU A 4 -6.22 3.29 -13.95
N LYS A 5 -5.21 4.07 -13.58
CA LYS A 5 -5.37 5.46 -13.10
C LYS A 5 -6.06 6.32 -14.16
N GLU A 6 -5.57 6.32 -15.39
CA GLU A 6 -6.12 7.10 -16.51
C GLU A 6 -7.56 6.71 -16.86
N ARG A 7 -7.91 5.43 -16.72
CA ARG A 7 -9.27 4.92 -16.98
C ARG A 7 -10.21 5.06 -15.78
N GLY A 8 -9.74 5.67 -14.69
CA GLY A 8 -10.56 5.98 -13.54
C GLY A 8 -10.89 4.76 -12.68
N PHE A 9 -10.07 3.71 -12.70
CA PHE A 9 -10.17 2.66 -11.69
C PHE A 9 -9.78 3.21 -10.31
N PRO A 10 -10.33 2.67 -9.22
CA PRO A 10 -9.80 2.92 -7.87
C PRO A 10 -8.36 2.40 -7.75
N CYS A 11 -7.59 2.95 -6.81
CA CYS A 11 -6.23 2.46 -6.53
C CYS A 11 -6.26 0.96 -6.16
N CYS A 12 -5.40 0.19 -6.81
CA CYS A 12 -5.26 -1.25 -6.66
C CYS A 12 -4.48 -1.62 -5.38
N SER A 13 -5.20 -1.74 -4.27
CA SER A 13 -4.67 -2.23 -2.98
C SER A 13 -4.33 -3.73 -2.93
N HIS A 14 -4.39 -4.42 -4.08
CA HIS A 14 -4.15 -5.86 -4.23
C HIS A 14 -2.96 -6.17 -5.15
N LEU A 15 -2.15 -5.16 -5.47
CA LEU A 15 -0.92 -5.40 -6.19
C LEU A 15 0.11 -6.08 -5.26
N HIS A 16 0.43 -7.33 -5.55
CA HIS A 16 1.48 -8.14 -4.95
C HIS A 16 1.91 -9.22 -5.96
N SER A 17 3.05 -9.90 -5.75
CA SER A 17 3.60 -10.88 -6.70
C SER A 17 2.59 -11.97 -7.10
N GLY A 18 1.80 -12.47 -6.14
CA GLY A 18 0.77 -13.49 -6.36
C GLY A 18 -0.38 -13.08 -7.29
N ASN A 19 -0.55 -11.79 -7.59
CA ASN A 19 -1.51 -11.28 -8.59
C ASN A 19 -0.83 -10.88 -9.91
N VAL A 20 0.46 -11.17 -10.07
CA VAL A 20 1.22 -10.93 -11.29
C VAL A 20 1.50 -12.28 -11.96
N ILE A 21 0.87 -12.50 -13.11
CA ILE A 21 1.02 -13.72 -13.90
C ILE A 21 1.94 -13.43 -15.07
N LEU A 22 3.04 -14.17 -15.20
CA LEU A 22 3.92 -14.10 -16.36
C LEU A 22 3.46 -15.10 -17.43
N GLN A 23 3.04 -14.60 -18.60
CA GLN A 23 2.60 -15.43 -19.71
C GLN A 23 3.19 -14.93 -21.02
N ASN A 24 3.96 -15.79 -21.71
CA ASN A 24 4.63 -15.46 -22.98
C ASN A 24 5.52 -14.19 -22.90
N GLY A 25 6.24 -14.03 -21.79
CA GLY A 25 7.08 -12.85 -21.55
C GLY A 25 6.31 -11.57 -21.19
N VAL A 26 4.99 -11.64 -21.02
CA VAL A 26 4.15 -10.50 -20.64
C VAL A 26 3.63 -10.66 -19.22
N ALA A 27 3.81 -9.63 -18.40
CA ALA A 27 3.21 -9.55 -17.07
C ALA A 27 1.73 -9.15 -17.16
N ARG A 28 0.86 -9.96 -16.55
CA ARG A 28 -0.59 -9.76 -16.49
C ARG A 28 -1.01 -9.59 -15.05
N LEU A 29 -1.80 -8.55 -14.78
CA LEU A 29 -2.35 -8.28 -13.46
C LEU A 29 -3.73 -8.96 -13.32
N SER A 30 -3.89 -9.80 -12.30
CA SER A 30 -5.17 -10.41 -11.89
C SER A 30 -5.70 -9.77 -10.61
N GLY A 31 -6.88 -10.20 -10.14
CA GLY A 31 -7.41 -9.80 -8.83
C GLY A 31 -7.92 -8.35 -8.74
N LEU A 32 -8.09 -7.66 -9.87
CA LEU A 32 -8.58 -6.28 -9.92
C LEU A 32 -10.00 -6.14 -9.35
N GLU A 33 -10.81 -7.17 -9.49
CA GLU A 33 -12.17 -7.26 -8.95
C GLU A 33 -12.19 -7.16 -7.41
N ASN A 34 -11.14 -7.60 -6.72
CA ASN A 34 -11.05 -7.49 -5.27
C ASN A 34 -11.10 -6.04 -4.81
N THR A 35 -10.41 -5.15 -5.53
CA THR A 35 -10.48 -3.72 -5.28
C THR A 35 -11.89 -3.19 -5.55
N LEU A 36 -12.57 -3.64 -6.61
CA LEU A 36 -13.93 -3.20 -6.93
C LEU A 36 -14.96 -3.62 -5.86
N PHE A 37 -14.83 -4.83 -5.33
CA PHE A 37 -15.66 -5.35 -4.24
C PHE A 37 -15.27 -4.79 -2.86
N GLY A 38 -14.16 -4.07 -2.75
CA GLY A 38 -13.68 -3.49 -1.50
C GLY A 38 -13.08 -4.52 -0.54
N PHE A 39 -12.59 -5.64 -1.06
CA PHE A 39 -11.77 -6.57 -0.30
C PHE A 39 -10.37 -5.99 -0.07
N THR A 40 -9.62 -6.58 0.86
CA THR A 40 -8.25 -6.19 1.20
C THR A 40 -7.31 -7.38 1.04
N SER A 41 -6.10 -7.14 0.55
CA SER A 41 -5.07 -8.17 0.41
C SER A 41 -4.53 -8.60 1.78
N ARG A 42 -3.80 -9.72 1.85
CA ARG A 42 -3.16 -10.19 3.08
C ARG A 42 -2.20 -9.15 3.67
N ILE A 43 -1.42 -8.49 2.81
CA ILE A 43 -0.44 -7.47 3.23
C ILE A 43 -1.06 -6.09 3.49
N HIS A 44 -2.36 -5.92 3.24
CA HIS A 44 -3.05 -4.63 3.41
C HIS A 44 -2.82 -3.97 4.78
N PRO A 45 -2.81 -4.67 5.94
CA PRO A 45 -2.53 -4.01 7.22
C PRO A 45 -1.15 -3.33 7.27
N VAL A 46 -0.13 -3.94 6.65
CA VAL A 46 1.23 -3.42 6.58
C VAL A 46 1.27 -2.19 5.67
N ILE A 47 0.75 -2.30 4.45
CA ILE A 47 0.70 -1.19 3.48
C ILE A 47 -0.14 -0.02 4.00
N TRP A 48 -1.30 -0.31 4.57
CA TRP A 48 -2.26 0.70 5.02
C TRP A 48 -1.78 1.46 6.26
N SER A 49 -0.80 0.93 7.01
CA SER A 49 -0.20 1.66 8.13
C SER A 49 0.39 3.00 7.70
N ILE A 50 1.05 3.04 6.53
CA ILE A 50 1.68 4.22 5.93
C ILE A 50 0.78 4.91 4.90
N ALA A 51 0.06 4.14 4.08
CA ALA A 51 -0.78 4.68 3.02
C ALA A 51 -2.05 5.39 3.53
N ARG A 52 -2.41 5.24 4.82
CA ARG A 52 -3.61 5.89 5.39
C ARG A 52 -3.57 7.41 5.26
N ALA A 53 -2.38 8.01 5.42
CA ALA A 53 -2.19 9.46 5.29
C ALA A 53 -2.26 9.92 3.83
N GLU A 54 -1.80 9.08 2.90
CA GLU A 54 -1.82 9.35 1.46
C GLU A 54 -2.39 8.15 0.67
N PRO A 55 -3.73 7.95 0.65
CA PRO A 55 -4.32 6.77 0.02
C PRO A 55 -4.09 6.66 -1.48
N THR A 56 -3.73 7.76 -2.15
CA THR A 56 -3.37 7.81 -3.57
C THR A 56 -2.01 7.17 -3.86
N ALA A 57 -1.15 7.04 -2.85
CA ALA A 57 0.18 6.42 -2.98
C ALA A 57 0.15 4.89 -2.88
N VAL A 58 -0.99 4.28 -2.54
CA VAL A 58 -1.07 2.83 -2.28
C VAL A 58 -0.56 1.98 -3.45
N ASP A 59 -0.82 2.39 -4.69
CA ASP A 59 -0.36 1.66 -5.89
C ASP A 59 1.16 1.70 -6.02
N VAL A 60 1.78 2.84 -5.69
CA VAL A 60 3.23 3.06 -5.73
C VAL A 60 3.91 2.29 -4.61
N ILE A 61 3.32 2.30 -3.41
CA ILE A 61 3.81 1.53 -2.26
C ILE A 61 3.76 0.03 -2.57
N CYS A 62 2.61 -0.48 -3.04
CA CYS A 62 2.47 -1.87 -3.44
C CYS A 62 3.44 -2.26 -4.57
N PHE A 63 3.69 -1.36 -5.52
CA PHE A 63 4.66 -1.59 -6.58
C PHE A 63 6.09 -1.73 -6.03
N GLY A 64 6.49 -0.89 -5.07
CA GLY A 64 7.76 -1.04 -4.37
C GLY A 64 7.88 -2.39 -3.64
N HIS A 65 6.81 -2.84 -2.98
CA HIS A 65 6.76 -4.17 -2.35
C HIS A 65 6.94 -5.30 -3.37
N VAL A 66 6.31 -5.21 -4.55
CA VAL A 66 6.49 -6.21 -5.63
C VAL A 66 7.92 -6.22 -6.15
N LEU A 67 8.53 -5.05 -6.39
CA LEU A 67 9.92 -4.98 -6.83
C LEU A 67 10.87 -5.62 -5.84
N PHE A 68 10.69 -5.32 -4.55
CA PHE A 68 11.47 -5.93 -3.49
C PHE A 68 11.32 -7.45 -3.49
N GLU A 69 10.08 -7.95 -3.48
CA GLU A 69 9.79 -9.39 -3.43
C GLU A 69 10.38 -10.15 -4.62
N MET A 70 10.34 -9.55 -5.82
CA MET A 70 10.95 -10.12 -7.03
C MET A 70 12.48 -10.26 -6.92
N CYS A 71 13.16 -9.32 -6.27
CA CYS A 71 14.62 -9.33 -6.11
C CYS A 71 15.09 -10.15 -4.91
N ALA A 72 14.37 -10.08 -3.79
CA ALA A 72 14.73 -10.74 -2.53
C ALA A 72 14.27 -12.20 -2.46
N GLY A 73 13.22 -12.55 -3.21
CA GLY A 73 12.60 -13.88 -3.17
C GLY A 73 11.72 -14.11 -1.93
N TYR A 74 11.44 -13.07 -1.14
CA TYR A 74 10.55 -13.14 0.03
C TYR A 74 9.71 -11.87 0.18
N GLU A 75 8.56 -12.00 0.85
CA GLU A 75 7.63 -10.89 1.04
C GLU A 75 8.13 -9.91 2.11
N LEU A 76 8.07 -8.62 1.81
CA LEU A 76 8.33 -7.57 2.78
C LEU A 76 7.17 -7.46 3.77
N THR A 77 7.42 -7.79 5.05
CA THR A 77 6.40 -7.78 6.11
C THR A 77 6.31 -6.46 6.86
N THR A 78 7.18 -5.51 6.55
CA THR A 78 7.21 -4.15 7.10
C THR A 78 6.71 -3.12 6.08
N PRO A 79 6.24 -1.94 6.51
CA PRO A 79 5.66 -0.97 5.57
C PRO A 79 6.64 -0.48 4.49
N GLN A 80 7.94 -0.47 4.81
CA GLN A 80 9.04 -0.10 3.94
C GLN A 80 10.27 -0.98 4.21
N PRO A 81 11.21 -1.13 3.27
CA PRO A 81 12.42 -1.92 3.47
C PRO A 81 13.33 -1.26 4.51
N SER A 82 13.91 -2.08 5.40
CA SER A 82 14.99 -1.68 6.30
C SER A 82 16.35 -1.68 5.57
N ALA A 83 17.39 -1.13 6.20
CA ALA A 83 18.76 -1.21 5.66
C ALA A 83 19.20 -2.66 5.41
N SER A 84 18.85 -3.59 6.31
CA SER A 84 19.14 -5.02 6.12
C SER A 84 18.43 -5.59 4.89
N ASN A 85 17.17 -5.18 4.65
CA ASN A 85 16.44 -5.65 3.48
C ASN A 85 17.07 -5.13 2.18
N LEU A 86 17.58 -3.89 2.16
CA LEU A 86 18.24 -3.34 0.99
C LEU A 86 19.57 -4.04 0.68
N VAL A 87 20.30 -4.49 1.71
CA VAL A 87 21.51 -5.31 1.54
C VAL A 87 21.19 -6.64 0.85
N ASP A 88 20.08 -7.29 1.20
CA ASP A 88 19.68 -8.58 0.58
C ASP A 88 19.47 -8.49 -0.95
N ILE A 89 19.22 -7.29 -1.47
CA ILE A 89 19.00 -7.03 -2.90
C ILE A 89 20.07 -6.12 -3.53
N GLU A 90 21.22 -5.96 -2.87
CA GLU A 90 22.30 -5.05 -3.33
C GLU A 90 22.83 -5.39 -4.74
N SER A 91 22.67 -6.66 -5.17
CA SER A 91 22.98 -7.11 -6.52
C SER A 91 22.10 -6.48 -7.62
N TYR A 92 21.01 -5.81 -7.24
CA TYR A 92 20.08 -5.08 -8.12
C TYR A 92 20.08 -3.58 -7.80
N PRO A 93 21.18 -2.84 -8.03
CA PRO A 93 21.34 -1.46 -7.56
C PRO A 93 20.27 -0.51 -8.13
N GLN A 94 19.84 -0.70 -9.37
CA GLN A 94 18.77 0.13 -9.95
C GLN A 94 17.41 -0.08 -9.28
N VAL A 95 17.15 -1.27 -8.72
CA VAL A 95 15.94 -1.54 -7.94
C VAL A 95 16.04 -0.88 -6.58
N VAL A 96 17.21 -0.94 -5.94
CA VAL A 96 17.49 -0.22 -4.68
C VAL A 96 17.22 1.28 -4.84
N GLU A 97 17.72 1.90 -5.91
CA GLU A 97 17.48 3.32 -6.22
C GLU A 97 15.97 3.64 -6.34
N VAL A 98 15.20 2.77 -7.00
CA VAL A 98 13.74 2.96 -7.12
C VAL A 98 13.05 2.81 -5.76
N LEU A 99 13.46 1.85 -4.93
CA LEU A 99 12.91 1.66 -3.58
C LEU A 99 13.24 2.85 -2.67
N GLU A 100 14.45 3.38 -2.73
CA GLU A 100 14.83 4.60 -2.03
C GLU A 100 14.00 5.80 -2.51
N PHE A 101 13.78 5.94 -3.81
CA PHE A 101 12.93 7.00 -4.35
C PHE A 101 11.46 6.90 -3.89
N ILE A 102 10.95 5.68 -3.70
CA ILE A 102 9.60 5.43 -3.19
C ILE A 102 9.51 5.67 -1.68
N PHE A 103 10.41 5.08 -0.88
CA PHE A 103 10.26 4.99 0.58
C PHE A 103 11.13 5.96 1.38
N GLN A 104 12.20 6.47 0.78
CA GLN A 104 13.17 7.36 1.42
C GLN A 104 13.31 8.68 0.66
N ASN A 105 12.23 9.10 -0.01
CA ASN A 105 12.23 10.31 -0.81
C ASN A 105 12.57 11.53 0.07
N PRO A 106 13.59 12.33 -0.28
CA PRO A 106 14.02 13.48 0.53
C PRO A 106 12.94 14.58 0.63
N LYS A 107 11.93 14.55 -0.25
CA LYS A 107 10.76 15.45 -0.18
C LYS A 107 9.71 14.98 0.83
N CYS A 108 9.96 13.88 1.56
CA CYS A 108 9.06 13.29 2.55
C CYS A 108 7.66 13.00 2.00
N ARG A 109 7.58 12.51 0.75
CA ARG A 109 6.34 12.12 0.08
C ARG A 109 6.57 10.94 -0.85
N TYR A 110 5.51 10.24 -1.21
CA TYR A 110 5.59 9.23 -2.28
C TYR A 110 5.68 9.90 -3.66
N PRO A 111 6.45 9.32 -4.60
CA PRO A 111 6.42 9.76 -5.99
C PRO A 111 5.11 9.35 -6.67
N SER A 112 4.71 10.07 -7.71
CA SER A 112 3.61 9.64 -8.57
C SER A 112 4.05 8.50 -9.50
N ILE A 113 3.08 7.78 -10.09
CA ILE A 113 3.36 6.77 -11.12
C ILE A 113 4.08 7.41 -12.31
N GLU A 114 3.70 8.64 -12.68
CA GLU A 114 4.32 9.40 -13.75
C GLU A 114 5.78 9.77 -13.42
N GLU A 115 6.07 10.16 -12.18
CA GLU A 115 7.44 10.42 -11.73
C GLU A 115 8.30 9.16 -11.77
N LEU A 116 7.75 7.99 -11.40
CA LEU A 116 8.45 6.71 -11.54
C LEU A 116 8.80 6.41 -13.00
N LEU A 117 7.91 6.68 -13.95
CA LEU A 117 8.16 6.39 -15.38
C LEU A 117 9.31 7.21 -15.98
N VAL A 118 9.70 8.31 -15.34
CA VAL A 118 10.83 9.14 -15.78
C VAL A 118 12.15 8.63 -15.21
N CYS A 119 12.14 7.72 -14.23
CA CYS A 119 13.35 7.13 -13.68
C CYS A 119 14.11 6.32 -14.75
N ASP A 120 15.44 6.35 -14.67
CA ASP A 120 16.32 5.70 -15.64
C ASP A 120 16.11 4.18 -15.74
N PHE A 121 15.66 3.57 -14.64
CA PHE A 121 15.24 2.17 -14.60
C PHE A 121 14.18 1.83 -15.67
N PHE A 122 13.27 2.77 -16.00
CA PHE A 122 12.19 2.55 -16.97
C PHE A 122 12.48 3.16 -18.35
N ARG A 123 13.66 3.76 -18.57
CA ARG A 123 14.00 4.51 -19.81
C ARG A 123 13.82 3.69 -21.10
N ASN A 124 14.10 2.39 -21.03
CA ASN A 124 14.06 1.49 -22.19
C ASN A 124 12.76 0.68 -22.30
N ILE A 125 11.74 1.02 -21.52
CA ILE A 125 10.44 0.34 -21.60
C ILE A 125 9.59 0.97 -22.70
N ASP A 126 9.24 0.15 -23.69
CA ASP A 126 8.27 0.54 -24.70
C ASP A 126 6.84 0.31 -24.18
N LEU A 127 6.15 1.39 -23.78
CA LEU A 127 4.72 1.37 -23.44
C LEU A 127 3.82 1.33 -24.70
N ARG A 128 4.16 0.52 -25.69
CA ARG A 128 3.51 0.46 -27.01
C ARG A 128 2.00 0.22 -26.89
N GLU A 129 1.61 -0.67 -25.98
CA GLU A 129 0.21 -1.03 -25.72
C GLU A 129 -0.56 0.13 -25.09
N MET A 130 0.10 1.02 -24.34
CA MET A 130 -0.53 2.26 -23.87
C MET A 130 -0.68 3.29 -24.98
N ARG A 131 0.29 3.35 -25.91
CA ARG A 131 0.26 4.20 -27.11
C ARG A 131 -0.78 3.77 -28.14
N ALA A 132 -1.37 2.59 -28.00
CA ALA A 132 -2.52 2.14 -28.80
C ALA A 132 -3.74 3.07 -28.69
N THR A 133 -3.68 4.12 -27.85
CA THR A 133 -4.54 5.32 -27.96
C THR A 133 -4.49 6.05 -29.31
N SER A 134 -3.51 5.72 -30.16
CA SER A 134 -3.36 6.22 -31.53
C SER A 134 -3.90 5.27 -32.61
N LEU A 135 -4.44 4.10 -32.23
CA LEU A 135 -5.20 3.25 -33.15
C LEU A 135 -6.59 3.86 -33.40
N PRO A 136 -7.25 3.57 -34.53
CA PRO A 136 -8.65 3.96 -34.73
C PRO A 136 -9.50 3.55 -33.52
N GLN A 137 -10.41 4.44 -33.10
CA GLN A 137 -11.22 4.34 -31.88
C GLN A 137 -11.99 3.01 -31.71
N VAL A 138 -12.12 2.23 -32.79
CA VAL A 138 -12.71 0.89 -32.87
C VAL A 138 -11.86 -0.18 -32.15
N TYR A 139 -10.53 -0.03 -32.09
CA TYR A 139 -9.62 -0.99 -31.46
C TYR A 139 -9.29 -0.65 -30.01
N HIS A 140 -9.77 0.48 -29.51
CA HIS A 140 -9.63 0.82 -28.11
C HIS A 140 -10.57 -0.08 -27.30
N ALA A 141 -10.07 -0.68 -26.23
CA ALA A 141 -10.90 -1.11 -25.12
C ALA A 141 -11.54 0.15 -24.49
N ARG A 142 -12.63 0.65 -25.08
CA ARG A 142 -13.44 1.74 -24.54
C ARG A 142 -14.29 1.15 -23.45
N LEU A 143 -14.15 1.69 -22.24
CA LEU A 143 -15.10 1.41 -21.18
C LEU A 143 -16.47 1.90 -21.64
N THR A 144 -17.50 1.07 -21.49
CA THR A 144 -18.87 1.47 -21.81
C THR A 144 -19.33 2.55 -20.83
N ALA A 145 -20.35 3.32 -21.19
CA ALA A 145 -20.95 4.30 -20.27
C ALA A 145 -21.38 3.64 -18.95
N SER A 146 -21.92 2.42 -19.02
CA SER A 146 -22.29 1.62 -17.85
C SER A 146 -21.08 1.25 -16.99
N THR A 147 -19.95 0.87 -17.59
CA THR A 147 -18.72 0.58 -16.83
C THR A 147 -18.18 1.83 -16.14
N LEU A 148 -18.20 2.99 -16.81
CA LEU A 148 -17.79 4.26 -16.20
C LEU A 148 -18.70 4.68 -15.05
N ALA A 149 -20.02 4.53 -15.21
CA ALA A 149 -21.00 4.78 -14.15
C ALA A 149 -20.73 3.89 -12.93
N LEU A 150 -20.51 2.59 -13.15
CA LEU A 150 -20.17 1.65 -12.10
C LEU A 150 -18.88 2.05 -11.35
N LEU A 151 -17.82 2.41 -12.06
CA LEU A 151 -16.56 2.85 -11.44
C LEU A 151 -16.77 4.11 -10.57
N ASN A 152 -17.62 5.03 -11.01
CA ASN A 152 -17.97 6.20 -10.22
C ASN A 152 -18.75 5.85 -8.95
N ASP A 153 -19.68 4.89 -9.03
CA ASP A 153 -20.46 4.45 -7.87
C ASP A 153 -19.59 3.67 -6.87
N VAL A 154 -18.68 2.82 -7.35
CA VAL A 154 -17.65 2.16 -6.52
C VAL A 154 -16.81 3.20 -5.78
N LYS A 155 -16.31 4.23 -6.47
CA LYS A 155 -15.54 5.33 -5.85
C LYS A 155 -16.33 6.05 -4.76
N LYS A 156 -17.61 6.36 -4.99
CA LYS A 156 -18.48 7.00 -3.98
C LYS A 156 -18.68 6.10 -2.76
N HIS A 157 -18.96 4.82 -2.98
CA HIS A 157 -19.20 3.86 -1.92
C HIS A 157 -17.95 3.59 -1.06
N GLN A 158 -16.78 3.52 -1.69
CA GLN A 158 -15.51 3.33 -0.97
C GLN A 158 -15.15 4.54 -0.11
N LYS A 159 -15.41 5.76 -0.60
CA LYS A 159 -15.24 6.99 0.19
C LYS A 159 -16.16 7.00 1.42
N SER A 160 -17.43 6.60 1.27
CA SER A 160 -18.38 6.57 2.40
C SER A 160 -18.02 5.51 3.45
N ARG A 161 -17.59 4.31 3.04
CA ARG A 161 -17.10 3.27 3.97
C ARG A 161 -15.87 3.71 4.76
N ARG A 162 -14.96 4.46 4.14
CA ARG A 162 -13.79 5.03 4.82
C ARG A 162 -14.21 6.01 5.92
N GLY A 163 -15.12 6.94 5.64
CA GLY A 163 -15.63 7.88 6.65
C GLY A 163 -16.33 7.19 7.82
N ARG A 164 -17.12 6.14 7.56
CA ARG A 164 -17.85 5.41 8.60
C ARG A 164 -16.93 4.62 9.55
N ARG A 165 -15.80 4.09 9.05
CA ARG A 165 -14.79 3.40 9.89
C ARG A 165 -14.03 4.36 10.80
N SER A 166 -13.80 5.60 10.36
CA SER A 166 -13.17 6.64 11.19
C SER A 166 -14.05 7.04 12.38
N HIS A 167 -15.37 7.07 12.19
CA HIS A 167 -16.33 7.40 13.26
C HIS A 167 -16.60 6.25 14.24
N SER A 168 -16.35 4.99 13.86
CA SER A 168 -16.50 3.84 14.76
C SER A 168 -15.29 3.60 15.67
N ALA A 169 -14.17 4.31 15.47
CA ALA A 169 -12.97 4.17 16.28
C ALA A 169 -12.97 5.02 17.56
N SER A 170 -14.06 5.75 17.84
CA SER A 170 -14.19 6.66 18.98
C SER A 170 -15.34 6.28 19.94
N VAL A 171 -15.40 5.03 20.39
CA VAL A 171 -16.13 4.58 21.59
C VAL A 171 -15.41 3.29 22.02
N SER A 172 -14.67 3.18 23.13
CA SER A 172 -15.13 3.25 24.51
C SER A 172 -13.90 3.28 25.42
N ASP A 173 -13.73 4.29 26.26
CA ASP A 173 -12.89 4.16 27.47
C ASP A 173 -13.72 3.41 28.54
N PRO A 174 -13.17 2.39 29.22
CA PRO A 174 -13.85 1.80 30.37
C PRO A 174 -13.85 2.81 31.53
N PRO A 175 -14.92 2.85 32.36
CA PRO A 175 -15.04 3.84 33.42
C PRO A 175 -14.02 3.56 34.54
N SER A 176 -13.31 4.61 34.95
CA SER A 176 -12.33 4.60 36.04
C SER A 176 -12.97 4.17 37.38
N PRO A 177 -12.28 3.40 38.25
CA PRO A 177 -12.81 3.04 39.56
C PRO A 177 -12.77 4.24 40.52
N SER A 178 -13.83 4.39 41.30
CA SER A 178 -14.05 5.42 42.31
C SER A 178 -13.10 5.30 43.52
N PRO A 179 -12.78 6.42 44.20
CA PRO A 179 -11.77 6.43 45.26
C PRO A 179 -12.34 5.81 46.56
N ARG A 180 -11.62 4.83 47.11
CA ARG A 180 -11.89 4.24 48.42
C ARG A 180 -11.46 5.20 49.53
N ARG A 181 -12.33 5.39 50.52
CA ARG A 181 -12.08 6.15 51.75
C ARG A 181 -11.07 5.45 52.66
N ASP A 182 -10.17 6.26 53.20
CA ASP A 182 -9.40 6.21 54.45
C ASP A 182 -9.16 4.87 55.15
N ARG A 183 -7.87 4.55 55.32
CA ARG A 183 -7.37 3.82 56.48
C ARG A 183 -6.04 4.42 56.94
N GLU A 184 -6.03 4.89 58.18
CA GLU A 184 -4.86 5.32 58.94
C GLU A 184 -3.94 4.14 59.35
N PRO A 185 -2.69 4.42 59.79
CA PRO A 185 -1.54 3.58 59.49
C PRO A 185 -1.13 2.65 60.64
N ARG A 186 -0.42 1.56 60.31
CA ARG A 186 0.48 0.88 61.25
C ARG A 186 1.77 0.44 60.54
N GLN A 187 2.87 0.86 61.14
CA GLN A 187 4.26 0.60 60.76
C GLN A 187 4.71 -0.85 61.07
N CYS A 188 5.78 -1.22 60.35
CA CYS A 188 6.96 -1.97 60.78
C CYS A 188 7.06 -3.41 60.23
N GLY A 189 8.18 -3.66 59.55
CA GLY A 189 8.62 -4.98 59.11
C GLY A 189 9.56 -4.89 57.91
N ASP A 190 10.86 -4.86 58.20
CA ASP A 190 11.96 -4.94 57.24
C ASP A 190 11.86 -6.13 56.30
N THR A 191 12.24 -5.97 55.02
CA THR A 191 13.32 -6.79 54.41
C THR A 191 13.71 -6.26 53.04
N PHE A 192 15.02 -6.04 52.89
CA PHE A 192 15.75 -5.93 51.64
C PHE A 192 15.67 -7.25 50.85
N ASP A 193 15.53 -7.17 49.52
CA ASP A 193 16.33 -7.90 48.50
C ASP A 193 15.79 -7.55 47.10
N VAL A 194 16.54 -6.81 46.27
CA VAL A 194 17.42 -7.27 45.18
C VAL A 194 16.71 -8.21 44.18
N TRP A 195 16.54 -7.78 42.92
CA TRP A 195 17.24 -8.33 41.73
C TRP A 195 16.75 -7.66 40.44
N LEU A 196 17.72 -7.07 39.74
CA LEU A 196 17.72 -6.77 38.32
C LEU A 196 17.78 -8.07 37.51
N ALA A 197 16.96 -8.18 36.47
CA ALA A 197 17.35 -8.59 35.11
C ALA A 197 16.14 -8.40 34.18
#